data_AF-A0A5E7BNT7-F1
#
_entry.id   AF-A0A5E7BNT7-F1
#
_cell.length_a   1.000
_cell.length_b   1.000
_cell.length_c   1.000
_cell.angle_alpha   90.00
_cell.angle_beta   90.00
_cell.angle_gamma   90.00
#
_symmetry.space_group_name_H-M   'P 1'
#
loop_
_entity.id
_entity.type
_entity.pdbx_description
1 polymer ?
#
loop_
_entity_poly.entity_id
_entity_poly.type
_entity_poly.pdbx_seq_one_letter_code
_entity_poly.pdbx_strand_id
1 'polypeptide(L)'
;MIVRPKPNLINILSALKGSIAKRIAVRSLMVTLLACVIVLVETLHPSYFAKVNATPFTLLGLSLSIFMSFRNNACYDRWYEARKAWGEMIVGIR
;
A
#
# COMPACT_ATOMS: atom_id res chain seq x y z
N MET A 1 -13.06 -23.74 3.14
CA MET A 1 -12.74 -22.30 3.28
C MET A 1 -13.57 -21.75 4.43
N ILE A 2 -12.97 -21.10 5.43
CA ILE A 2 -13.76 -20.48 6.52
C ILE A 2 -14.48 -19.27 5.92
N VAL A 3 -15.75 -19.45 5.56
CA VAL A 3 -16.61 -18.37 5.07
C VAL A 3 -16.99 -17.51 6.27
N ARG A 4 -16.37 -16.34 6.42
CA ARG A 4 -16.74 -15.37 7.43
C ARG A 4 -17.91 -14.50 6.90
N PRO A 5 -18.85 -14.08 7.77
CA PRO A 5 -19.84 -13.09 7.38
C PRO A 5 -19.13 -11.80 6.94
N LYS A 6 -19.65 -11.14 5.89
CA LYS A 6 -19.05 -9.93 5.32
C LYS A 6 -19.09 -8.81 6.36
N PRO A 7 -17.94 -8.27 6.81
CA PRO A 7 -17.95 -7.13 7.72
C PRO A 7 -18.47 -5.87 7.01
N ASN A 8 -19.08 -4.96 7.78
CA ASN A 8 -19.50 -3.64 7.30
C ASN A 8 -18.27 -2.78 6.95
N LEU A 9 -18.39 -1.88 5.96
CA LEU A 9 -17.30 -1.03 5.44
C LEU A 9 -16.63 -0.19 6.55
N ILE A 10 -17.44 0.38 7.45
CA ILE A 10 -16.96 1.18 8.58
C ILE A 10 -16.11 0.33 9.54
N ASN A 11 -16.50 -0.93 9.75
CA ASN A 11 -15.75 -1.87 10.59
C ASN A 11 -14.41 -2.26 9.95
N ILE A 12 -14.34 -2.30 8.61
CA ILE A 12 -13.08 -2.55 7.88
C ILE A 12 -12.16 -1.33 7.97
N LEU A 13 -12.69 -0.13 7.75
CA LEU A 13 -11.91 1.12 7.78
C LEU A 13 -11.36 1.43 9.19
N SER A 14 -12.14 1.14 10.23
CA SER A 14 -11.73 1.34 11.63
C SER A 14 -10.94 0.17 12.24
N ALA A 15 -10.73 -0.93 11.50
CA ALA A 15 -9.99 -2.08 11.99
C ALA A 15 -8.48 -1.78 12.09
N LEU A 16 -8.03 -1.40 13.29
CA LEU A 16 -6.60 -1.13 13.55
C LEU A 16 -5.78 -2.39 13.85
N LYS A 17 -6.41 -3.49 14.29
CA LYS A 17 -5.71 -4.75 14.59
C LYS A 17 -5.32 -5.44 13.29
N GLY A 18 -4.02 -5.63 13.08
CA GLY A 18 -3.48 -6.25 11.85
C GLY A 18 -3.40 -5.30 10.65
N SER A 19 -3.72 -4.01 10.81
CA SER A 19 -3.64 -3.04 9.73
C SER A 19 -2.18 -2.66 9.42
N ILE A 20 -1.88 -2.52 8.13
CA ILE A 20 -0.60 -2.00 7.62
C ILE A 20 -0.48 -0.49 7.91
N ALA A 21 -1.60 0.20 8.19
CA ALA A 21 -1.64 1.65 8.38
C ALA A 21 -0.62 2.14 9.41
N LYS A 22 -0.52 1.51 10.59
CA LYS A 22 0.46 1.89 11.62
C LYS A 22 1.91 1.75 11.14
N ARG A 23 2.19 0.76 10.27
CA ARG A 23 3.53 0.51 9.72
C ARG A 23 3.94 1.56 8.69
N ILE A 24 2.99 2.04 7.88
CA ILE A 24 3.26 3.04 6.84
C ILE A 24 3.02 4.48 7.31
N ALA A 25 2.31 4.68 8.42
CA ALA A 25 1.89 6.00 8.91
C ALA A 25 3.06 6.97 9.06
N VAL A 26 4.17 6.54 9.67
CA VAL A 26 5.35 7.39 9.86
C VAL A 26 5.95 7.82 8.52
N ARG A 27 6.11 6.88 7.57
CA ARG A 27 6.67 7.19 6.24
C ARG A 27 5.75 8.12 5.45
N SER A 28 4.44 7.87 5.49
CA SER A 28 3.45 8.73 4.84
C SER A 28 3.47 10.13 5.44
N LEU A 29 3.51 10.25 6.77
CA LEU A 29 3.54 11.53 7.47
C LEU A 29 4.79 12.33 7.14
N MET A 30 5.97 11.68 7.11
CA MET A 30 7.23 12.34 6.73
C MET A 30 7.16 12.93 5.32
N VAL A 31 6.62 12.19 4.35
CA VAL A 31 6.47 12.67 2.96
C VAL A 31 5.46 13.82 2.88
N THR A 32 4.34 13.72 3.61
CA THR A 32 3.35 14.80 3.67
C THR A 32 3.93 16.07 4.27
N LEU A 33 4.66 15.97 5.39
CA LEU A 33 5.32 17.13 6.00
C LEU A 33 6.33 17.77 5.06
N LEU A 34 7.15 16.96 4.38
CA LEU A 34 8.09 17.45 3.39
C LEU A 34 7.37 18.22 2.27
N ALA A 35 6.28 17.66 1.74
CA ALA A 35 5.47 18.33 0.71
C ALA A 35 4.87 19.66 1.21
N CYS A 36 4.34 19.70 2.44
CA CYS A 36 3.85 20.93 3.05
C CYS A 36 4.94 22.00 3.18
N VAL A 37 6.15 21.62 3.59
CA VAL A 37 7.30 22.54 3.70
C VAL A 37 7.67 23.09 2.33
N ILE A 38 7.77 22.23 1.29
CA ILE A 38 8.09 22.67 -0.07
C ILE A 38 7.08 23.71 -0.56
N VAL A 39 5.78 23.42 -0.41
CA VAL A 39 4.70 24.36 -0.82
C VAL A 39 4.78 25.67 -0.05
N LEU A 40 5.09 25.63 1.25
CA LEU A 40 5.23 26.85 2.07
C LEU A 40 6.42 27.71 1.62
N VAL A 41 7.56 27.10 1.28
CA VAL A 41 8.73 27.85 0.81
C VAL A 41 8.48 28.41 -0.59
N GLU A 42 7.81 27.65 -1.46
CA GLU A 42 7.43 28.10 -2.80
C GLU A 42 6.51 29.34 -2.75
N THR A 43 5.53 29.37 -1.83
CA THR A 43 4.63 30.53 -1.70
C THR A 43 5.31 31.77 -1.14
N LEU A 44 6.26 31.60 -0.21
CA LEU A 44 6.99 32.72 0.40
C LEU A 44 8.13 33.25 -0.47
N HIS A 45 8.79 32.38 -1.23
CA HIS A 45 9.95 32.73 -2.07
C HIS A 45 9.88 32.05 -3.45
N PRO A 46 8.99 32.54 -4.34
CA PRO A 46 8.79 31.93 -5.66
C PRO A 46 10.01 32.04 -6.58
N SER A 47 10.97 32.91 -6.30
CA SER A 47 12.20 33.08 -7.09
C SER A 47 13.19 31.91 -6.96
N TYR A 48 13.07 31.08 -5.92
CA TYR A 48 13.96 29.92 -5.72
C TYR A 48 13.52 28.66 -6.47
N PHE A 49 12.29 28.61 -6.98
CA PHE A 49 11.74 27.41 -7.61
C PHE A 49 11.60 27.59 -9.13
N ALA A 50 12.26 26.71 -9.87
CA ALA A 50 12.04 26.55 -11.30
C ALA A 50 10.85 25.60 -11.55
N LYS A 51 10.12 25.83 -12.65
CA LYS A 51 9.01 24.94 -13.04
C LYS A 51 9.55 23.55 -13.37
N VAL A 52 9.16 22.55 -12.58
CA VAL A 52 9.50 21.15 -12.82
C VAL A 52 8.35 20.46 -13.55
N ASN A 53 8.66 19.69 -14.58
CA ASN A 53 7.65 18.91 -15.30
C ASN A 53 7.28 17.63 -14.51
N ALA A 54 5.98 17.35 -14.41
CA ALA A 54 5.45 16.15 -13.77
C ALA A 54 5.59 14.86 -14.62
N THR A 55 5.81 14.97 -15.93
CA THR A 55 5.91 13.82 -16.86
C THR A 55 6.82 12.67 -16.38
N PRO A 56 8.08 12.89 -15.96
CA PRO A 56 8.94 11.80 -15.49
C PRO A 56 8.36 11.09 -14.26
N PHE A 57 7.70 11.81 -13.35
CA PHE A 57 7.09 11.22 -12.16
C PHE A 57 5.87 10.36 -12.52
N THR A 58 5.08 10.78 -13.50
CA THR A 58 3.96 9.99 -14.01
C THR A 58 4.44 8.67 -14.62
N LEU A 59 5.52 8.70 -15.40
CA LEU A 59 6.09 7.49 -16.00
C LEU A 59 6.63 6.52 -14.93
N LEU A 60 7.31 7.05 -13.91
CA LEU A 60 7.78 6.27 -12.77
C LEU A 60 6.61 5.65 -11.99
N GLY A 61 5.55 6.43 -11.74
CA GLY A 61 4.34 5.95 -11.06
C GLY A 61 3.63 4.83 -11.81
N LEU A 62 3.51 4.96 -13.13
CA LEU A 62 2.94 3.91 -13.99
C LEU A 62 3.75 2.62 -13.89
N SER A 63 5.08 2.72 -14.03
CA SER A 63 5.99 1.58 -13.95
C SER A 63 5.91 0.88 -12.59
N LEU A 64 5.94 1.64 -11.49
CA LEU A 64 5.82 1.11 -10.13
C LEU A 64 4.48 0.38 -9.92
N SER A 65 3.38 0.93 -10.43
CA SER A 65 2.05 0.31 -10.31
C SER A 65 2.01 -1.07 -10.98
N ILE A 66 2.55 -1.17 -12.21
CA ILE A 66 2.60 -2.43 -12.96
C ILE A 66 3.44 -3.47 -12.21
N PHE A 67 4.65 -3.11 -11.77
CA PHE A 67 5.51 -4.03 -11.02
C PHE A 67 4.89 -4.45 -9.69
N MET A 68 4.19 -3.54 -9.01
CA MET A 68 3.50 -3.85 -7.76
C MET A 68 2.35 -4.84 -7.98
N SER A 69 1.63 -4.76 -9.11
CA SER A 69 0.61 -5.74 -9.47
C SER A 69 1.21 -7.14 -9.64
N PHE A 70 2.27 -7.29 -10.43
CA PHE A 70 2.96 -8.58 -10.59
C PHE A 70 3.44 -9.16 -9.25
N ARG A 71 4.07 -8.31 -8.42
CA ARG A 71 4.55 -8.71 -7.09
C ARG A 71 3.40 -9.16 -6.18
N ASN A 72 2.30 -8.41 -6.16
CA ASN A 72 1.16 -8.71 -5.30
C ASN A 72 0.49 -10.04 -5.69
N ASN A 73 0.32 -10.28 -7.00
CA ASN A 73 -0.23 -11.55 -7.51
C ASN A 73 0.65 -12.74 -7.07
N ALA A 74 1.97 -12.67 -7.32
CA ALA A 74 2.88 -13.75 -6.93
C ALA A 74 2.91 -14.00 -5.41
N CYS A 75 2.88 -12.94 -4.58
CA CYS A 75 2.80 -13.09 -3.13
C CYS A 75 1.48 -13.70 -2.67
N TYR A 76 0.37 -13.31 -3.29
CA TYR A 76 -0.95 -13.84 -2.99
C TYR A 76 -1.06 -15.34 -3.34
N ASP A 77 -0.58 -15.72 -4.53
CA ASP A 77 -0.59 -17.11 -4.99
C ASP A 77 0.21 -18.01 -4.05
N ARG A 78 1.41 -17.58 -3.64
CA ARG A 78 2.24 -18.31 -2.66
C ARG A 78 1.56 -18.43 -1.29
N TRP A 79 0.93 -17.36 -0.82
CA TRP A 79 0.18 -17.39 0.44
C TRP A 79 -0.99 -18.38 0.35
N TYR A 80 -1.69 -18.40 -0.77
CA TYR A 80 -2.81 -19.30 -1.00
C TYR A 80 -2.37 -20.76 -1.15
N GLU A 81 -1.25 -21.02 -1.82
CA GLU A 81 -0.63 -22.34 -1.94
C GLU A 81 -0.31 -22.94 -0.56
N ALA A 82 0.33 -22.18 0.32
CA ALA A 82 0.61 -22.61 1.69
C ALA A 82 -0.66 -22.97 2.47
N ARG A 83 -1.76 -22.23 2.25
CA ARG A 83 -3.06 -22.52 2.87
C ARG A 83 -3.70 -23.80 2.33
N LYS A 84 -3.54 -24.11 1.04
CA LYS A 84 -4.00 -25.37 0.44
C LYS A 84 -3.23 -26.56 1.01
N ALA A 85 -1.89 -26.48 1.02
CA ALA A 85 -1.02 -27.53 1.57
C ALA A 85 -1.33 -27.84 3.05
N TRP A 86 -1.59 -26.79 3.86
CA TRP A 86 -2.02 -26.98 5.25
C TRP A 86 -3.38 -27.68 5.36
N GLY A 87 -4.31 -27.38 4.44
CA GLY A 87 -5.60 -28.07 4.36
C GLY A 87 -5.47 -29.55 4.00
N GLU A 88 -4.59 -29.87 3.05
CA GLU A 88 -4.29 -31.25 2.65
C GLU A 88 -3.70 -32.06 3.81
N MET A 89 -2.76 -31.49 4.58
CA MET A 89 -2.21 -32.14 5.77
C MET A 89 -3.30 -32.48 6.80
N ILE A 90 -4.20 -31.54 7.10
CA ILE A 90 -5.30 -31.78 8.06
C ILE A 90 -6.23 -32.90 7.57
N VAL A 91 -6.52 -32.94 6.27
CA VAL A 91 -7.35 -34.00 5.69
C VAL A 91 -6.63 -35.34 5.75
N GLY A 92 -5.33 -35.41 5.46
CA GLY A 92 -4.56 -36.65 5.49
C GLY A 92 -4.34 -37.25 6.88
N ILE A 93 -4.46 -36.45 7.96
CA ILE A 93 -4.39 -36.93 9.35
C ILE A 93 -5.74 -37.48 9.85
N ARG A 94 -6.84 -37.15 9.18
CA ARG A 94 -8.20 -37.50 9.59
C ARG A 94 -8.69 -38.77 8.91
#